data_AF-A0A4S4D3P1-F1
#
_entry.id   AF-A0A4S4D3P1-F1
#
_cell.length_a   1.000
_cell.length_b   1.000
_cell.length_c   1.000
_cell.angle_alpha   90.00
_cell.angle_beta   90.00
_cell.angle_gamma   90.00
#
_symmetry.space_group_name_H-M   'P 1'
#
loop_
_entity.id
_entity.type
_entity.pdbx_description
1 polymer ?
#
loop_
_entity_poly.entity_id
_entity_poly.type
_entity_poly.pdbx_seq_one_letter_code
_entity_poly.pdbx_strand_id
1 'polypeptide(L)'
;MASCASSYFSSSSSSSSMVINVTFMLFVLLMGSTTSSAKLSTKFYSKTCPNLHSIVKSTVKCAVSKEKRMGASLLRLHFHDCFVNGCDGSILLDDTSSFKGEKTAGPNYKSVRGYNVIDYIKSKVEAACPGVVSCADIATIAARDSTVILGGPTWDVKLGRRDSKTASFSLANDSALPAFTSNLKELIHTFKRVGLSTKDMVALSGSHTIGQARCVVFQDRIYHDTNINSSFAKRRQENCPSTGYRGNNFAPLDYQSPKIFDNNYYKNLIIQKGLLHSDQVLHGDGSTDPLVEKYSKSLVEIYSKDPEAFYSDFAAAMIKMGDIIREGKKTAQGLLYSDQVLHGDGSTDPLVEKYSKSLVEIYSKDPEAFYSDFAAAMIKMGDIKPLTGSKGEIRKNCRKVNYEEECSKVNDDDET
;
A
#
# COMPACT_ATOMS: atom_id res chain seq x y z
N MET A 1 64.08 -28.83 -71.15
CA MET A 1 64.28 -30.06 -70.37
C MET A 1 63.86 -29.77 -68.94
N ALA A 2 62.94 -30.58 -68.44
CA ALA A 2 62.38 -30.47 -67.10
C ALA A 2 63.40 -30.83 -66.02
N SER A 3 63.29 -30.22 -64.84
CA SER A 3 63.53 -30.92 -63.58
C SER A 3 62.80 -30.23 -62.44
N CYS A 4 61.91 -30.98 -61.78
CA CYS A 4 61.20 -30.62 -60.55
C CYS A 4 62.14 -30.80 -59.35
N ALA A 5 62.08 -29.88 -58.39
CA ALA A 5 62.53 -30.13 -57.02
C ALA A 5 61.50 -29.56 -56.04
N SER A 6 60.84 -30.46 -55.32
CA SER A 6 59.88 -30.17 -54.26
C SER A 6 60.61 -29.69 -53.01
N SER A 7 60.19 -28.56 -52.43
CA SER A 7 60.55 -28.16 -51.07
C SER A 7 59.28 -28.01 -50.23
N TYR A 8 59.22 -28.79 -49.15
CA TYR A 8 58.20 -28.72 -48.12
C TYR A 8 58.48 -27.50 -47.22
N PHE A 9 57.52 -26.58 -47.11
CA PHE A 9 57.45 -25.61 -46.02
C PHE A 9 56.21 -25.94 -45.18
N SER A 10 56.44 -26.32 -43.91
CA SER A 10 55.39 -26.42 -42.90
C SER A 10 54.96 -25.03 -42.47
N SER A 11 53.68 -24.70 -42.61
CA SER A 11 53.07 -23.53 -41.97
C SER A 11 52.48 -23.96 -40.63
N SER A 12 53.09 -23.51 -39.53
CA SER A 12 52.47 -23.57 -38.21
C SER A 12 51.47 -22.41 -38.11
N SER A 13 50.19 -22.74 -38.04
CA SER A 13 49.13 -21.77 -37.79
C SER A 13 49.25 -21.26 -36.36
N SER A 14 49.43 -19.95 -36.20
CA SER A 14 49.39 -19.27 -34.90
C SER A 14 47.95 -19.21 -34.41
N SER A 15 47.51 -20.25 -33.72
CA SER A 15 46.17 -20.36 -33.14
C SER A 15 45.99 -19.52 -31.86
N SER A 16 47.03 -18.82 -31.38
CA SER A 16 47.01 -18.17 -30.07
C SER A 16 46.39 -16.76 -30.05
N SER A 17 46.39 -16.01 -31.17
CA SER A 17 45.87 -14.64 -31.20
C SER A 17 44.34 -14.55 -31.39
N MET A 18 43.74 -15.56 -32.01
CA MET A 18 42.28 -15.59 -32.25
C MET A 18 41.51 -16.03 -30.99
N VAL A 19 42.09 -16.91 -30.16
CA VAL A 19 41.46 -17.42 -28.93
C VAL A 19 41.42 -16.35 -27.84
N ILE A 20 42.41 -15.45 -27.78
CA ILE A 20 42.47 -14.36 -26.79
C ILE A 20 41.41 -13.28 -27.07
N ASN A 21 41.16 -12.95 -28.35
CA ASN A 21 40.14 -11.95 -28.70
C ASN A 21 38.71 -12.48 -28.53
N VAL A 22 38.47 -13.77 -28.81
CA VAL A 22 37.15 -14.40 -28.59
C VAL A 22 36.85 -14.55 -27.09
N THR A 23 37.85 -14.87 -26.27
CA THR A 23 37.67 -14.96 -24.80
C THR A 23 37.47 -13.59 -24.15
N PHE A 24 38.13 -12.53 -24.62
CA PHE A 24 37.90 -11.16 -24.15
C PHE A 24 36.50 -10.63 -24.52
N MET A 25 36.02 -10.93 -25.74
CA MET A 25 34.65 -10.58 -26.15
C MET A 25 33.59 -11.36 -25.37
N LEU A 26 33.83 -12.65 -25.05
CA LEU A 26 32.96 -13.44 -24.18
C LEU A 26 32.93 -12.89 -22.74
N PHE A 27 34.06 -12.42 -22.22
CA PHE A 27 34.13 -11.85 -20.86
C PHE A 27 33.40 -10.49 -20.75
N VAL A 28 33.45 -9.67 -21.81
CA VAL A 28 32.69 -8.41 -21.89
C VAL A 28 31.18 -8.68 -22.09
N LEU A 29 30.80 -9.74 -22.81
CA LEU A 29 29.41 -10.21 -22.95
C LEU A 29 28.86 -10.85 -21.65
N LEU A 30 29.72 -11.47 -20.82
CA LEU A 30 29.38 -12.01 -19.49
C LEU A 30 29.27 -10.94 -18.40
N MET A 31 29.77 -9.72 -18.64
CA MET A 31 29.47 -8.54 -17.81
C MET A 31 28.17 -7.83 -18.21
N GLY A 32 27.41 -8.41 -19.15
CA GLY A 32 26.10 -7.96 -19.57
C GLY A 32 25.04 -8.12 -18.47
N SER A 33 24.69 -6.98 -17.87
CA SER A 33 23.43 -6.73 -17.14
C SER A 33 23.18 -7.59 -15.89
N THR A 34 23.94 -7.36 -14.82
CA THR A 34 23.36 -7.56 -13.49
C THR A 34 22.23 -6.55 -13.34
N THR A 35 20.98 -6.98 -13.57
CA THR A 35 19.80 -6.21 -13.18
C THR A 35 19.77 -6.16 -11.65
N SER A 36 20.51 -5.20 -11.08
CA SER A 36 20.36 -4.87 -9.66
C SER A 36 18.97 -4.26 -9.50
N SER A 37 17.97 -5.09 -9.21
CA SER A 37 16.70 -4.62 -8.68
C SER A 37 17.01 -3.81 -7.42
N ALA A 38 16.92 -2.49 -7.52
CA ALA A 38 17.07 -1.62 -6.36
C ALA A 38 15.96 -1.98 -5.36
N LYS A 39 16.33 -2.59 -4.24
CA LYS A 39 15.38 -2.95 -3.17
C LYS A 39 15.06 -1.71 -2.35
N LEU A 40 13.81 -1.61 -1.88
CA LEU A 40 13.43 -0.56 -0.95
C LEU A 40 14.26 -0.67 0.34
N SER A 41 14.63 0.47 0.91
CA SER A 41 15.50 0.54 2.09
C SER A 41 15.12 1.71 2.99
N THR A 42 15.22 1.52 4.29
CA THR A 42 15.01 2.58 5.29
C THR A 42 16.10 3.65 5.26
N LYS A 43 17.22 3.37 4.56
CA LYS A 43 18.37 4.27 4.43
C LYS A 43 18.56 4.79 3.01
N PHE A 44 17.59 4.59 2.11
CA PHE A 44 17.72 4.88 0.67
C PHE A 44 18.20 6.32 0.39
N TYR A 45 17.64 7.33 1.07
CA TYR A 45 18.02 8.73 0.90
C TYR A 45 19.00 9.27 1.95
N SER A 46 19.57 8.41 2.80
CA SER A 46 20.42 8.85 3.93
C SER A 46 21.62 9.70 3.50
N LYS A 47 22.17 9.45 2.30
CA LYS A 47 23.29 10.21 1.72
C LYS A 47 22.83 11.30 0.75
N THR A 48 21.77 11.05 -0.01
CA THR A 48 21.36 11.92 -1.14
C THR A 48 20.34 12.99 -0.76
N CYS A 49 19.55 12.76 0.30
CA CYS A 49 18.66 13.77 0.87
C CYS A 49 18.52 13.57 2.39
N PRO A 50 19.59 13.83 3.18
CA PRO A 50 19.64 13.51 4.61
C PRO A 50 18.55 14.20 5.44
N ASN A 51 18.06 15.35 5.00
CA ASN A 51 17.03 16.13 5.69
C ASN A 51 15.58 15.75 5.29
N LEU A 52 15.39 14.76 4.41
CA LEU A 52 14.07 14.39 3.87
C LEU A 52 13.01 14.18 4.96
N HIS A 53 13.28 13.30 5.93
CA HIS A 53 12.31 13.01 7.00
C HIS A 53 11.95 14.24 7.84
N SER A 54 12.91 15.14 8.09
CA SER A 54 12.66 16.38 8.85
C SER A 54 11.77 17.36 8.06
N ILE A 55 12.02 17.50 6.76
CA ILE A 55 11.22 18.36 5.86
C ILE A 55 9.78 17.85 5.78
N VAL A 56 9.59 16.54 5.56
CA VAL A 56 8.24 15.95 5.49
C VAL A 56 7.52 16.10 6.83
N LYS A 57 8.16 15.68 7.94
CA LYS A 57 7.57 15.71 9.28
C LYS A 57 7.12 17.10 9.71
N SER A 58 7.98 18.11 9.51
CA SER A 58 7.66 19.50 9.88
C SER A 58 6.47 20.04 9.06
N THR A 59 6.43 19.71 7.77
CA THR A 59 5.36 20.14 6.87
C THR A 59 4.03 19.44 7.20
N VAL A 60 4.04 18.13 7.41
CA VAL A 60 2.86 17.36 7.83
C VAL A 60 2.36 17.85 9.18
N LYS A 61 3.26 18.08 10.16
CA LYS A 61 2.90 18.65 11.47
C LYS A 61 2.20 19.99 11.34
N CYS A 62 2.70 20.88 10.48
CA CYS A 62 2.05 22.16 10.20
C CYS A 62 0.64 21.95 9.61
N ALA A 63 0.50 21.11 8.59
CA ALA A 63 -0.80 20.83 7.96
C ALA A 63 -1.82 20.21 8.94
N VAL A 64 -1.40 19.23 9.73
CA VAL A 64 -2.24 18.55 10.74
C VAL A 64 -2.59 19.48 11.91
N SER A 65 -1.71 20.42 12.28
CA SER A 65 -2.00 21.42 13.31
C SER A 65 -3.08 22.42 12.89
N LYS A 66 -3.12 22.77 11.59
CA LYS A 66 -4.18 23.61 11.01
C LYS A 66 -5.50 22.87 10.91
N GLU A 67 -5.45 21.60 10.53
CA GLU A 67 -6.63 20.75 10.41
C GLU A 67 -6.28 19.28 10.71
N LYS A 68 -6.72 18.77 11.87
CA LYS A 68 -6.43 17.38 12.30
C LYS A 68 -6.83 16.32 11.28
N ARG A 69 -7.94 16.53 10.55
CA ARG A 69 -8.42 15.63 9.48
C ARG A 69 -7.43 15.49 8.32
N MET A 70 -6.50 16.43 8.14
CA MET A 70 -5.48 16.31 7.10
C MET A 70 -4.60 15.08 7.31
N GLY A 71 -4.33 14.68 8.56
CA GLY A 71 -3.55 13.47 8.83
C GLY A 71 -4.26 12.21 8.34
N ALA A 72 -5.55 12.07 8.63
CA ALA A 72 -6.38 10.99 8.08
C ALA A 72 -6.46 11.05 6.53
N SER A 73 -6.46 12.25 5.96
CA SER A 73 -6.54 12.45 4.51
C SER A 73 -5.26 11.99 3.80
N LEU A 74 -4.08 12.28 4.37
CA LEU A 74 -2.78 11.86 3.83
C LEU A 74 -2.58 10.35 3.98
N LEU A 75 -2.99 9.77 5.10
CA LEU A 75 -3.02 8.32 5.29
C LEU A 75 -3.90 7.64 4.23
N ARG A 76 -5.13 8.15 4.03
CA ARG A 76 -6.03 7.63 2.99
C ARG A 76 -5.49 7.81 1.58
N LEU A 77 -4.82 8.93 1.28
CA LEU A 77 -4.21 9.16 -0.03
C LEU A 77 -3.17 8.07 -0.34
N HIS A 78 -2.33 7.69 0.63
CA HIS A 78 -1.36 6.62 0.45
C HIS A 78 -2.01 5.24 0.28
N PHE A 79 -3.07 4.93 1.03
CA PHE A 79 -3.86 3.71 0.81
C PHE A 79 -4.41 3.63 -0.62
N HIS A 80 -5.00 4.73 -1.11
CA HIS A 80 -5.56 4.78 -2.46
C HIS A 80 -4.49 4.68 -3.56
N ASP A 81 -3.29 5.23 -3.33
CA ASP A 81 -2.13 5.04 -4.22
C ASP A 81 -1.78 3.56 -4.32
N CYS A 82 -1.46 2.93 -3.17
CA CYS A 82 -0.95 1.57 -3.12
C CYS A 82 -1.90 0.50 -3.69
N PHE A 83 -3.22 0.72 -3.59
CA PHE A 83 -4.20 -0.25 -4.08
C PHE A 83 -4.40 -0.19 -5.60
N VAL A 84 -4.01 0.90 -6.27
CA VAL A 84 -4.15 1.08 -7.71
C VAL A 84 -2.77 0.95 -8.36
N ASN A 85 -2.48 -0.22 -8.94
CA ASN A 85 -1.19 -0.59 -9.55
C ASN A 85 0.07 -0.58 -8.65
N GLY A 86 -0.05 -0.16 -7.39
CA GLY A 86 1.04 -0.17 -6.41
C GLY A 86 1.35 1.23 -5.92
N CYS A 87 2.27 1.35 -4.96
CA CYS A 87 2.62 2.64 -4.39
C CYS A 87 3.56 3.41 -5.33
N ASP A 88 3.04 3.96 -6.42
CA ASP A 88 3.82 4.58 -7.49
C ASP A 88 3.47 6.06 -7.72
N GLY A 89 2.67 6.66 -6.84
CA GLY A 89 2.25 8.05 -6.92
C GLY A 89 1.33 8.34 -8.12
N SER A 90 0.79 7.33 -8.80
CA SER A 90 -0.13 7.49 -9.93
C SER A 90 -1.37 8.31 -9.57
N ILE A 91 -1.90 8.14 -8.36
CA ILE A 91 -3.04 8.93 -7.84
C ILE A 91 -2.78 10.44 -7.84
N LEU A 92 -1.51 10.86 -7.83
CA LEU A 92 -1.12 12.27 -7.79
C LEU A 92 -1.19 12.94 -9.16
N LEU A 93 -1.24 12.18 -10.26
CA LEU A 93 -1.34 12.73 -11.62
C LEU A 93 -2.71 13.39 -11.83
N ASP A 94 -2.69 14.58 -12.45
CA ASP A 94 -3.89 15.22 -12.98
C ASP A 94 -4.22 14.65 -14.38
N ASP A 95 -5.47 14.83 -14.80
CA ASP A 95 -5.92 14.44 -16.15
C ASP A 95 -5.08 15.16 -17.22
N THR A 96 -4.78 14.45 -18.31
CA THR A 96 -4.08 15.00 -19.48
C THR A 96 -4.89 14.74 -20.75
N SER A 97 -4.43 15.25 -21.90
CA SER A 97 -5.03 14.92 -23.18
C SER A 97 -4.86 13.43 -23.56
N SER A 98 -3.85 12.74 -23.03
CA SER A 98 -3.52 11.36 -23.38
C SER A 98 -4.03 10.31 -22.38
N PHE A 99 -4.34 10.69 -21.14
CA PHE A 99 -4.94 9.78 -20.16
C PHE A 99 -5.78 10.51 -19.11
N LYS A 100 -6.74 9.78 -18.55
CA LYS A 100 -7.56 10.21 -17.41
C LYS A 100 -6.92 9.74 -16.09
N GLY A 101 -6.67 10.68 -15.20
CA GLY A 101 -6.09 10.43 -13.88
C GLY A 101 -7.07 9.79 -12.91
N GLU A 102 -6.54 9.27 -11.80
CA GLU A 102 -7.35 8.56 -10.80
C GLU A 102 -8.17 9.49 -9.91
N LYS A 103 -7.80 10.78 -9.81
CA LYS A 103 -8.49 11.76 -8.95
C LYS A 103 -9.97 11.92 -9.29
N THR A 104 -10.33 11.64 -10.55
CA THR A 104 -11.70 11.74 -11.05
C THR A 104 -12.48 10.43 -10.97
N ALA A 105 -11.85 9.32 -10.55
CA ALA A 105 -12.54 8.04 -10.31
C ALA A 105 -13.52 8.16 -9.12
N GLY A 106 -14.62 7.40 -9.13
CA GLY A 106 -15.69 7.49 -8.14
C GLY A 106 -15.23 7.52 -6.67
N PRO A 107 -14.38 6.58 -6.22
CA PRO A 107 -13.86 6.54 -4.84
C PRO A 107 -12.99 7.76 -4.43
N ASN A 108 -12.42 8.46 -5.42
CA ASN A 108 -11.51 9.59 -5.25
C ASN A 108 -12.19 10.94 -5.42
N TYR A 109 -13.11 11.03 -6.37
CA TYR A 109 -13.75 12.27 -6.80
C TYR A 109 -14.53 12.92 -5.65
N LYS A 110 -14.17 14.17 -5.32
CA LYS A 110 -14.73 14.91 -4.17
C LYS A 110 -14.67 14.09 -2.86
N SER A 111 -13.61 13.31 -2.69
CA SER A 111 -13.43 12.37 -1.57
C SER A 111 -11.98 12.36 -1.06
N VAL A 112 -11.01 11.89 -1.86
CA VAL A 112 -9.58 11.96 -1.51
C VAL A 112 -9.12 13.41 -1.56
N ARG A 113 -8.24 13.80 -0.62
CA ARG A 113 -7.71 15.16 -0.50
C ARG A 113 -6.31 15.14 0.12
N GLY A 114 -5.65 16.29 0.15
CA GLY A 114 -4.28 16.43 0.67
C GLY A 114 -3.21 16.52 -0.43
N TYR A 115 -3.61 16.47 -1.71
CA TYR A 115 -2.71 16.65 -2.86
C TYR A 115 -1.84 17.91 -2.74
N ASN A 116 -2.43 19.03 -2.32
CA ASN A 116 -1.72 20.30 -2.13
C ASN A 116 -0.67 20.24 -1.01
N VAL A 117 -0.85 19.38 0.00
CA VAL A 117 0.16 19.18 1.04
C VAL A 117 1.33 18.38 0.49
N ILE A 118 1.07 17.36 -0.34
CA ILE A 118 2.10 16.61 -1.06
C ILE A 118 2.87 17.53 -2.01
N ASP A 119 2.20 18.39 -2.78
CA ASP A 119 2.84 19.39 -3.65
C ASP A 119 3.76 20.33 -2.86
N TYR A 120 3.30 20.80 -1.70
CA TYR A 120 4.08 21.70 -0.87
C TYR A 120 5.29 21.00 -0.26
N ILE A 121 5.15 19.76 0.23
CA ILE A 121 6.28 18.93 0.66
C ILE A 121 7.27 18.75 -0.49
N LYS A 122 6.78 18.39 -1.67
CA LYS A 122 7.61 18.20 -2.86
C LYS A 122 8.40 19.45 -3.21
N SER A 123 7.79 20.64 -3.15
CA SER A 123 8.51 21.89 -3.40
C SER A 123 9.67 22.13 -2.42
N LYS A 124 9.49 21.79 -1.14
CA LYS A 124 10.54 21.92 -0.12
C LYS A 124 11.63 20.87 -0.28
N VAL A 125 11.24 19.66 -0.67
CA VAL A 125 12.18 18.57 -0.95
C VAL A 125 13.00 18.87 -2.20
N GLU A 126 12.39 19.33 -3.29
CA GLU A 126 13.11 19.73 -4.50
C GLU A 126 14.07 20.90 -4.26
N ALA A 127 13.70 21.86 -3.39
CA ALA A 127 14.61 22.94 -3.02
C ALA A 127 15.84 22.45 -2.22
N ALA A 128 15.72 21.34 -1.49
CA ALA A 128 16.79 20.77 -0.67
C ALA A 128 17.62 19.69 -1.38
N CYS A 129 16.98 18.88 -2.22
CA CYS A 129 17.58 17.77 -2.94
C CYS A 129 16.91 17.60 -4.32
N PRO A 130 17.26 18.47 -5.29
CA PRO A 130 16.61 18.53 -6.60
C PRO A 130 16.64 17.19 -7.36
N GLY A 131 15.48 16.72 -7.83
CA GLY A 131 15.37 15.51 -8.65
C GLY A 131 15.74 14.20 -7.96
N VAL A 132 15.84 14.17 -6.63
CA VAL A 132 16.29 12.98 -5.87
C VAL A 132 15.12 12.12 -5.40
N VAL A 133 14.09 12.72 -4.80
CA VAL A 133 13.06 12.00 -4.03
C VAL A 133 11.75 11.93 -4.82
N SER A 134 11.19 10.73 -4.99
CA SER A 134 9.91 10.53 -5.69
C SER A 134 8.71 11.06 -4.90
N CYS A 135 7.63 11.35 -5.62
CA CYS A 135 6.36 11.71 -4.98
C CYS A 135 5.72 10.52 -4.24
N ALA A 136 5.89 9.30 -4.76
CA ALA A 136 5.48 8.06 -4.09
C ALA A 136 6.08 7.91 -2.69
N ASP A 137 7.39 8.15 -2.54
CA ASP A 137 8.05 8.09 -1.24
C ASP A 137 7.62 9.24 -0.31
N ILE A 138 7.36 10.44 -0.85
CA ILE A 138 6.79 11.55 -0.07
C ILE A 138 5.43 11.17 0.50
N ALA A 139 4.53 10.59 -0.29
CA ALA A 139 3.21 10.15 0.16
C ALA A 139 3.32 9.08 1.27
N THR A 140 4.26 8.15 1.13
CA THR A 140 4.51 7.08 2.11
C THR A 140 5.00 7.65 3.45
N ILE A 141 5.98 8.58 3.43
CA ILE A 141 6.47 9.23 4.66
C ILE A 141 5.35 10.09 5.28
N ALA A 142 4.58 10.81 4.46
CA ALA A 142 3.51 11.67 4.93
C ALA A 142 2.40 10.88 5.64
N ALA A 143 2.07 9.66 5.15
CA ALA A 143 1.14 8.76 5.82
C ALA A 143 1.65 8.35 7.22
N ARG A 144 2.92 7.91 7.33
CA ARG A 144 3.54 7.55 8.62
C ARG A 144 3.54 8.71 9.59
N ASP A 145 4.03 9.87 9.16
CA ASP A 145 4.12 11.06 10.02
C ASP A 145 2.72 11.50 10.47
N SER A 146 1.71 11.41 9.60
CA SER A 146 0.32 11.72 9.94
C SER A 146 -0.22 10.83 11.05
N THR A 147 0.00 9.52 10.97
CA THR A 147 -0.40 8.57 12.03
C THR A 147 0.27 8.89 13.36
N VAL A 148 1.59 9.07 13.35
CA VAL A 148 2.37 9.38 14.57
C VAL A 148 1.94 10.71 15.20
N ILE A 149 1.75 11.75 14.40
CA ILE A 149 1.34 13.08 14.90
C ILE A 149 -0.06 13.03 15.56
N LEU A 150 -0.92 12.09 15.13
CA LEU A 150 -2.25 11.90 15.69
C LEU A 150 -2.27 10.90 16.87
N GLY A 151 -1.11 10.39 17.30
CA GLY A 151 -0.98 9.55 18.50
C GLY A 151 -0.81 8.06 18.21
N GLY A 152 -0.76 7.66 16.95
CA GLY A 152 -0.61 6.25 16.54
C GLY A 152 0.84 5.77 16.55
N PRO A 153 1.07 4.50 16.14
CA PRO A 153 2.39 3.91 16.14
C PRO A 153 3.31 4.53 15.08
N THR A 154 4.61 4.36 15.29
CA THR A 154 5.64 4.58 14.28
C THR A 154 6.08 3.25 13.67
N TRP A 155 6.65 3.32 12.48
CA TRP A 155 7.33 2.19 11.84
C TRP A 155 8.45 2.70 10.94
N ASP A 156 9.34 1.78 10.57
CA ASP A 156 10.44 2.06 9.65
C ASP A 156 9.94 2.05 8.21
N VAL A 157 9.81 3.24 7.64
CA VAL A 157 9.39 3.40 6.25
C VAL A 157 10.54 2.99 5.32
N LYS A 158 10.33 1.95 4.51
CA LYS A 158 11.24 1.62 3.40
C LYS A 158 11.01 2.60 2.25
N LEU A 159 12.07 3.10 1.65
CA LEU A 159 12.06 4.13 0.59
C LEU A 159 12.84 3.65 -0.64
N GLY A 160 12.73 4.40 -1.74
CA GLY A 160 13.32 4.07 -3.04
C GLY A 160 12.30 3.76 -4.12
N ARG A 161 11.01 4.10 -3.88
CA ARG A 161 9.96 4.00 -4.90
C ARG A 161 10.19 5.07 -5.96
N ARG A 162 9.72 4.81 -7.16
CA ARG A 162 9.73 5.73 -8.29
C ARG A 162 8.31 6.03 -8.73
N ASP A 163 8.16 7.17 -9.36
CA ASP A 163 6.87 7.67 -9.80
C ASP A 163 6.45 7.02 -11.13
N SER A 164 5.18 6.65 -11.22
CA SER A 164 4.58 6.20 -12.47
C SER A 164 4.49 7.33 -13.50
N LYS A 165 4.58 6.93 -14.77
CA LYS A 165 4.35 7.80 -15.94
C LYS A 165 2.89 7.73 -16.43
N THR A 166 2.03 6.95 -15.77
CA THR A 166 0.61 6.79 -16.11
C THR A 166 -0.25 6.68 -14.85
N ALA A 167 -1.56 6.80 -15.02
CA ALA A 167 -2.56 6.55 -13.98
C ALA A 167 -3.64 5.59 -14.51
N SER A 168 -4.40 4.95 -13.62
CA SER A 168 -5.45 4.00 -14.02
C SER A 168 -6.82 4.35 -13.44
N PHE A 169 -7.54 5.23 -14.15
CA PHE A 169 -8.92 5.59 -13.81
C PHE A 169 -9.83 4.35 -13.65
N SER A 170 -9.83 3.43 -14.62
CA SER A 170 -10.72 2.26 -14.62
C SER A 170 -10.41 1.33 -13.45
N LEU A 171 -9.13 1.04 -13.19
CA LEU A 171 -8.75 0.19 -12.08
C LEU A 171 -9.19 0.79 -10.73
N ALA A 172 -8.95 2.09 -10.53
CA ALA A 172 -9.41 2.82 -9.35
C ALA A 172 -10.93 2.85 -9.21
N ASN A 173 -11.66 2.96 -10.32
CA ASN A 173 -13.11 3.09 -10.32
C ASN A 173 -13.83 1.74 -10.13
N ASP A 174 -13.30 0.68 -10.72
CA ASP A 174 -14.08 -0.53 -10.97
C ASP A 174 -13.74 -1.68 -10.03
N SER A 175 -12.49 -1.80 -9.55
CA SER A 175 -12.12 -3.00 -8.79
C SER A 175 -10.98 -2.92 -7.81
N ALA A 176 -10.10 -1.91 -7.85
CA ALA A 176 -8.95 -1.86 -6.94
C ALA A 176 -9.33 -1.47 -5.51
N LEU A 177 -10.31 -0.59 -5.34
CA LEU A 177 -10.61 0.03 -4.05
C LEU A 177 -11.86 -0.61 -3.43
N PRO A 178 -11.83 -0.99 -2.14
CA PRO A 178 -13.00 -1.54 -1.47
C PRO A 178 -14.10 -0.47 -1.33
N ALA A 179 -15.36 -0.89 -1.43
CA ALA A 179 -16.51 0.00 -1.27
C ALA A 179 -16.91 0.13 0.21
N PHE A 180 -17.49 1.27 0.57
CA PHE A 180 -18.01 1.49 1.92
C PHE A 180 -19.20 0.56 2.26
N THR A 181 -19.88 0.01 1.25
CA THR A 181 -20.95 -0.98 1.33
C THR A 181 -20.47 -2.44 1.27
N SER A 182 -19.17 -2.69 1.11
CA SER A 182 -18.69 -4.05 0.92
C SER A 182 -18.95 -4.94 2.13
N ASN A 183 -19.38 -6.17 1.85
CA ASN A 183 -19.43 -7.23 2.86
C ASN A 183 -18.02 -7.76 3.18
N LEU A 184 -17.90 -8.58 4.23
CA LEU A 184 -16.60 -9.09 4.69
C LEU A 184 -15.87 -9.91 3.60
N LYS A 185 -16.60 -10.70 2.80
CA LYS A 185 -16.02 -11.51 1.72
C LYS A 185 -15.37 -10.63 0.65
N GLU A 186 -16.05 -9.58 0.22
CA GLU A 186 -15.53 -8.62 -0.76
C GLU A 186 -14.30 -7.89 -0.24
N LEU A 187 -14.30 -7.47 1.03
CA LEU A 187 -13.15 -6.82 1.66
C LEU A 187 -11.94 -7.76 1.64
N ILE A 188 -12.10 -9.00 2.12
CA ILE A 188 -11.02 -9.99 2.15
C ILE A 188 -10.48 -10.27 0.74
N HIS A 189 -11.38 -10.45 -0.23
CA HIS A 189 -10.99 -10.68 -1.62
C HIS A 189 -10.17 -9.50 -2.18
N THR A 190 -10.59 -8.26 -1.89
CA THR A 190 -9.94 -7.03 -2.36
C THR A 190 -8.53 -6.89 -1.78
N PHE A 191 -8.35 -7.11 -0.48
CA PHE A 191 -7.05 -7.06 0.18
C PHE A 191 -6.13 -8.21 -0.26
N LYS A 192 -6.67 -9.43 -0.43
CA LYS A 192 -5.91 -10.59 -0.90
C LYS A 192 -5.33 -10.39 -2.30
N ARG A 193 -6.06 -9.71 -3.21
CA ARG A 193 -5.58 -9.38 -4.56
C ARG A 193 -4.29 -8.53 -4.57
N VAL A 194 -4.07 -7.73 -3.53
CA VAL A 194 -2.85 -6.92 -3.36
C VAL A 194 -1.85 -7.55 -2.38
N GLY A 195 -2.08 -8.80 -1.98
CA GLY A 195 -1.16 -9.57 -1.13
C GLY A 195 -1.29 -9.32 0.36
N LEU A 196 -2.37 -8.67 0.82
CA LEU A 196 -2.64 -8.41 2.23
C LEU A 196 -3.58 -9.48 2.81
N SER A 197 -3.28 -9.94 4.03
CA SER A 197 -4.07 -10.95 4.75
C SER A 197 -5.33 -10.35 5.41
N THR A 198 -6.23 -11.20 5.92
CA THR A 198 -7.36 -10.77 6.74
C THR A 198 -6.91 -9.98 7.97
N LYS A 199 -5.78 -10.37 8.58
CA LYS A 199 -5.19 -9.63 9.71
C LYS A 199 -4.76 -8.23 9.30
N ASP A 200 -4.08 -8.11 8.16
CA ASP A 200 -3.65 -6.82 7.61
C ASP A 200 -4.86 -5.94 7.29
N MET A 201 -5.93 -6.52 6.73
CA MET A 201 -7.19 -5.81 6.48
C MET A 201 -7.82 -5.26 7.76
N VAL A 202 -8.02 -6.09 8.78
CA VAL A 202 -8.64 -5.64 10.06
C VAL A 202 -7.77 -4.59 10.75
N ALA A 203 -6.44 -4.74 10.73
CA ALA A 203 -5.52 -3.74 11.26
C ALA A 203 -5.63 -2.41 10.46
N LEU A 204 -5.55 -2.45 9.14
CA LEU A 204 -5.61 -1.24 8.29
C LEU A 204 -6.96 -0.53 8.37
N SER A 205 -8.07 -1.26 8.53
CA SER A 205 -9.39 -0.67 8.80
C SER A 205 -9.41 0.16 10.09
N GLY A 206 -8.53 -0.16 11.04
CA GLY A 206 -8.28 0.65 12.25
C GLY A 206 -7.93 2.11 11.94
N SER A 207 -7.46 2.45 10.73
CA SER A 207 -7.25 3.83 10.27
C SER A 207 -8.50 4.71 10.38
N HIS A 208 -9.69 4.11 10.35
CA HIS A 208 -10.97 4.80 10.56
C HIS A 208 -11.17 5.30 12.00
N THR A 209 -10.23 5.04 12.91
CA THR A 209 -10.13 5.73 14.20
C THR A 209 -9.98 7.26 14.07
N ILE A 210 -9.50 7.75 12.92
CA ILE A 210 -9.40 9.17 12.59
C ILE A 210 -10.13 9.53 11.30
N GLY A 211 -10.50 10.80 11.16
CA GLY A 211 -11.05 11.34 9.92
C GLY A 211 -12.58 11.38 9.89
N GLN A 212 -13.12 11.64 8.71
CA GLN A 212 -14.56 11.87 8.54
C GLN A 212 -15.04 11.35 7.19
N ALA A 213 -16.28 10.88 7.18
CA ALA A 213 -17.01 10.44 6.00
C ALA A 213 -18.15 11.40 5.66
N ARG A 214 -18.52 11.46 4.38
CA ARG A 214 -19.67 12.25 3.90
C ARG A 214 -20.96 11.45 4.12
N CYS A 215 -22.07 12.13 4.39
CA CYS A 215 -23.39 11.50 4.55
C CYS A 215 -23.71 10.50 3.44
N VAL A 216 -23.38 10.82 2.19
CA VAL A 216 -23.62 9.97 1.01
C VAL A 216 -23.02 8.56 1.10
N VAL A 217 -22.01 8.32 1.96
CA VAL A 217 -21.37 6.99 2.09
C VAL A 217 -21.85 6.17 3.29
N PHE A 218 -22.70 6.72 4.16
CA PHE A 218 -23.24 5.98 5.32
C PHE A 218 -24.75 6.14 5.48
N GLN A 219 -25.40 6.93 4.62
CA GLN A 219 -26.82 7.21 4.70
C GLN A 219 -27.66 5.93 4.63
N ASP A 220 -27.38 5.06 3.67
CA ASP A 220 -28.14 3.82 3.50
C ASP A 220 -28.12 2.97 4.78
N ARG A 221 -26.92 2.76 5.34
CA ARG A 221 -26.70 2.04 6.59
C ARG A 221 -27.50 2.61 7.76
N ILE A 222 -27.50 3.92 7.98
CA ILE A 222 -28.19 4.50 9.15
C ILE A 222 -29.72 4.42 9.05
N TYR A 223 -30.29 4.06 7.90
CA TYR A 223 -31.73 3.87 7.70
C TYR A 223 -32.14 2.40 7.54
N HIS A 224 -31.28 1.56 6.97
CA HIS A 224 -31.67 0.22 6.52
C HIS A 224 -30.88 -0.93 7.16
N ASP A 225 -29.67 -0.70 7.67
CA ASP A 225 -28.91 -1.80 8.31
C ASP A 225 -29.53 -2.17 9.66
N THR A 226 -29.57 -3.46 9.96
CA THR A 226 -30.10 -3.99 11.23
C THR A 226 -29.02 -4.15 12.31
N ASN A 227 -27.74 -4.17 11.92
CA ASN A 227 -26.58 -4.32 12.81
C ASN A 227 -25.97 -2.97 13.24
N ILE A 228 -26.81 -1.97 13.48
CA ILE A 228 -26.39 -0.65 13.94
C ILE A 228 -27.12 -0.29 15.24
N ASN A 229 -26.37 0.27 16.19
CA ASN A 229 -26.97 0.75 17.43
C ASN A 229 -28.00 1.84 17.12
N SER A 230 -29.26 1.63 17.52
CA SER A 230 -30.39 2.49 17.17
C SER A 230 -30.22 3.94 17.62
N SER A 231 -29.66 4.17 18.81
CA SER A 231 -29.39 5.52 19.31
C SER A 231 -28.30 6.23 18.51
N PHE A 232 -27.28 5.49 18.06
CA PHE A 232 -26.21 6.01 17.21
C PHE A 232 -26.74 6.34 15.82
N ALA A 233 -27.51 5.44 15.21
CA ALA A 233 -28.17 5.67 13.92
C ALA A 233 -29.03 6.94 13.97
N LYS A 234 -29.90 7.08 14.98
CA LYS A 234 -30.74 8.28 15.17
C LYS A 234 -29.91 9.56 15.27
N ARG A 235 -28.81 9.54 16.02
CA ARG A 235 -27.89 10.69 16.11
C ARG A 235 -27.19 11.02 14.78
N ARG A 236 -26.92 10.02 13.93
CA ARG A 236 -26.37 10.27 12.59
C ARG A 236 -27.44 10.84 11.64
N GLN A 237 -28.68 10.37 11.75
CA GLN A 237 -29.82 10.84 10.94
C GLN A 237 -30.12 12.33 11.15
N GLU A 238 -29.90 12.87 12.36
CA GLU A 238 -30.05 14.32 12.66
C GLU A 238 -29.28 15.23 11.67
N ASN A 239 -28.08 14.81 11.27
CA ASN A 239 -27.24 15.55 10.32
C ASN A 239 -27.14 14.86 8.95
N CYS A 240 -27.90 13.80 8.71
CA CYS A 240 -27.94 13.05 7.46
C CYS A 240 -29.36 12.52 7.21
N PRO A 241 -30.34 13.40 6.89
CA PRO A 241 -31.74 12.99 6.85
C PRO A 241 -32.04 12.13 5.60
N SER A 242 -33.25 11.59 5.41
CA SER A 242 -33.55 10.65 4.30
C SER A 242 -33.76 11.33 2.93
N THR A 243 -34.47 12.46 2.86
CA THR A 243 -34.79 13.22 1.61
C THR A 243 -34.21 14.67 1.49
N GLY A 244 -33.40 14.97 0.47
CA GLY A 244 -32.88 16.34 0.20
C GLY A 244 -31.40 16.39 -0.20
N TYR A 245 -30.88 17.57 -0.60
CA TYR A 245 -29.48 17.75 -1.05
C TYR A 245 -28.50 17.62 0.14
N ARG A 246 -27.55 16.69 0.04
CA ARG A 246 -26.86 16.10 1.21
C ARG A 246 -25.38 15.80 1.03
N GLY A 247 -24.79 16.24 -0.07
CA GLY A 247 -23.43 15.89 -0.44
C GLY A 247 -22.36 16.26 0.59
N ASN A 248 -22.57 17.26 1.43
CA ASN A 248 -21.48 17.92 2.18
C ASN A 248 -21.57 17.79 3.71
N ASN A 249 -22.55 17.08 4.26
CA ASN A 249 -22.57 16.83 5.70
C ASN A 249 -21.55 15.74 6.04
N PHE A 250 -20.78 15.96 7.09
CA PHE A 250 -19.73 15.04 7.53
C PHE A 250 -20.05 14.46 8.89
N ALA A 251 -19.72 13.19 9.08
CA ALA A 251 -19.65 12.56 10.39
C ALA A 251 -18.23 12.02 10.61
N PRO A 252 -17.70 12.08 11.85
CA PRO A 252 -16.46 11.40 12.15
C PRO A 252 -16.63 9.88 12.04
N LEU A 253 -15.58 9.21 11.53
CA LEU A 253 -15.54 7.75 11.41
C LEU A 253 -15.50 7.08 12.80
N ASP A 254 -14.71 7.63 13.72
CA ASP A 254 -14.75 7.30 15.14
C ASP A 254 -15.61 8.30 15.93
N TYR A 255 -16.64 7.77 16.58
CA TYR A 255 -17.54 8.55 17.41
C TYR A 255 -16.92 9.00 18.74
N GLN A 256 -15.95 8.27 19.30
CA GLN A 256 -15.41 8.51 20.63
C GLN A 256 -14.24 9.51 20.62
N SER A 257 -13.30 9.34 19.69
CA SER A 257 -12.04 10.10 19.65
C SER A 257 -11.67 10.51 18.22
N PRO A 258 -12.50 11.31 17.52
CA PRO A 258 -12.43 11.55 16.07
C PRO A 258 -11.13 12.18 15.52
N LYS A 259 -10.19 12.56 16.40
CA LYS A 259 -8.95 13.28 16.08
C LYS A 259 -7.70 12.61 16.69
N ILE A 260 -7.85 11.45 17.32
CA ILE A 260 -6.76 10.73 17.98
C ILE A 260 -6.69 9.35 17.32
N PHE A 261 -5.48 8.92 16.97
CA PHE A 261 -5.27 7.57 16.45
C PHE A 261 -5.14 6.61 17.62
N ASP A 262 -6.23 5.90 17.94
CA ASP A 262 -6.29 4.92 19.02
C ASP A 262 -7.17 3.71 18.66
N ASN A 263 -7.42 2.82 19.63
CA ASN A 263 -8.21 1.61 19.43
C ASN A 263 -9.73 1.78 19.63
N ASN A 264 -10.25 3.01 19.79
CA ASN A 264 -11.68 3.24 20.00
C ASN A 264 -12.52 2.89 18.77
N TYR A 265 -11.93 2.87 17.57
CA TYR A 265 -12.52 2.27 16.38
C TYR A 265 -13.06 0.86 16.67
N TYR A 266 -12.25 -0.04 17.22
CA TYR A 266 -12.65 -1.41 17.51
C TYR A 266 -13.67 -1.49 18.64
N LYS A 267 -13.53 -0.64 19.67
CA LYS A 267 -14.53 -0.55 20.74
C LYS A 267 -15.91 -0.14 20.21
N ASN A 268 -15.96 0.75 19.21
CA ASN A 268 -17.21 1.12 18.55
C ASN A 268 -17.85 -0.07 17.83
N LEU A 269 -17.07 -0.89 17.13
CA LEU A 269 -17.61 -2.04 16.39
C LEU A 269 -18.32 -3.04 17.31
N ILE A 270 -17.75 -3.30 18.49
CA ILE A 270 -18.34 -4.19 19.51
C ILE A 270 -19.72 -3.71 19.95
N ILE A 271 -19.88 -2.39 20.12
CA ILE A 271 -21.16 -1.79 20.52
C ILE A 271 -22.03 -1.33 19.34
N GLN A 272 -21.79 -1.89 18.15
CA GLN A 272 -22.52 -1.63 16.90
C GLN A 272 -22.54 -0.15 16.46
N LYS A 273 -21.45 0.58 16.73
CA LYS A 273 -21.28 2.00 16.36
C LYS A 273 -20.28 2.22 15.22
N GLY A 274 -20.02 1.19 14.40
CA GLY A 274 -19.30 1.37 13.13
C GLY A 274 -20.09 2.26 12.18
N LEU A 275 -19.46 3.32 11.65
CA LEU A 275 -20.13 4.30 10.79
C LEU A 275 -20.45 3.72 9.41
N LEU A 276 -19.49 3.05 8.77
CA LEU A 276 -19.67 2.45 7.46
C LEU A 276 -20.16 1.01 7.58
N HIS A 277 -20.83 0.51 6.55
CA HIS A 277 -21.25 -0.90 6.50
C HIS A 277 -20.02 -1.83 6.55
N SER A 278 -19.03 -1.54 5.69
CA SER A 278 -17.72 -2.21 5.64
C SER A 278 -16.95 -2.20 6.96
N ASP A 279 -17.20 -1.26 7.88
CA ASP A 279 -16.62 -1.30 9.23
C ASP A 279 -17.32 -2.34 10.10
N GLN A 280 -18.65 -2.32 10.12
CA GLN A 280 -19.41 -3.14 11.06
C GLN A 280 -19.36 -4.63 10.72
N VAL A 281 -19.25 -4.98 9.45
CA VAL A 281 -19.12 -6.38 9.01
C VAL A 281 -17.86 -7.07 9.56
N LEU A 282 -16.85 -6.32 10.02
CA LEU A 282 -15.65 -6.89 10.63
C LEU A 282 -15.92 -7.59 11.98
N HIS A 283 -16.95 -7.15 12.71
CA HIS A 283 -17.38 -7.76 13.98
C HIS A 283 -18.64 -8.62 13.83
N GLY A 284 -19.38 -8.47 12.72
CA GLY A 284 -20.63 -9.16 12.45
C GLY A 284 -21.87 -8.46 13.03
N ASP A 285 -22.91 -9.23 13.35
CA ASP A 285 -24.21 -8.75 13.85
C ASP A 285 -24.19 -8.22 15.30
N GLY A 286 -23.05 -8.26 15.97
CA GLY A 286 -22.89 -7.79 17.35
C GLY A 286 -23.31 -8.79 18.43
N SER A 287 -23.65 -10.04 18.09
CA SER A 287 -23.68 -11.12 19.08
C SER A 287 -22.27 -11.32 19.63
N THR A 288 -22.04 -11.35 20.95
CA THR A 288 -20.81 -11.93 21.49
C THR A 288 -20.93 -13.43 21.32
N ASP A 289 -20.13 -14.02 20.42
CA ASP A 289 -20.14 -15.47 20.24
C ASP A 289 -19.28 -16.08 21.38
N PRO A 290 -19.83 -16.93 22.26
CA PRO A 290 -19.05 -17.65 23.28
C PRO A 290 -17.85 -18.42 22.70
N LEU A 291 -17.83 -18.66 21.38
CA LEU A 291 -16.74 -19.27 20.66
C LEU A 291 -15.52 -18.36 20.42
N VAL A 292 -15.59 -17.04 20.64
CA VAL A 292 -14.44 -16.12 20.50
C VAL A 292 -13.42 -16.35 21.63
N GLU A 293 -13.90 -16.61 22.85
CA GLU A 293 -13.04 -17.06 23.96
C GLU A 293 -12.48 -18.46 23.67
N LYS A 294 -13.27 -19.33 23.01
CA LYS A 294 -12.85 -20.67 22.59
C LYS A 294 -11.78 -20.66 21.49
N TYR A 295 -11.75 -19.69 20.57
CA TYR A 295 -10.77 -19.68 19.46
C TYR A 295 -9.38 -19.22 19.90
N SER A 296 -9.31 -18.19 20.76
CA SER A 296 -8.05 -17.76 21.37
C SER A 296 -7.50 -18.84 22.31
N LYS A 297 -8.37 -19.53 23.06
CA LYS A 297 -7.99 -20.76 23.79
C LYS A 297 -7.61 -21.89 22.83
N SER A 298 -8.31 -22.07 21.71
CA SER A 298 -8.10 -23.18 20.77
C SER A 298 -6.75 -23.12 20.05
N LEU A 299 -6.24 -21.95 19.63
CA LEU A 299 -4.91 -21.90 19.01
C LEU A 299 -3.81 -22.19 20.04
N VAL A 300 -3.93 -21.62 21.24
CA VAL A 300 -3.03 -21.92 22.36
C VAL A 300 -3.13 -23.40 22.75
N GLU A 301 -4.33 -23.98 22.75
CA GLU A 301 -4.58 -25.37 23.10
C GLU A 301 -4.15 -26.34 21.99
N ILE A 302 -4.27 -25.97 20.72
CA ILE A 302 -3.73 -26.69 19.56
C ILE A 302 -2.20 -26.68 19.62
N TYR A 303 -1.57 -25.51 19.75
CA TYR A 303 -0.11 -25.41 19.86
C TYR A 303 0.43 -26.02 21.15
N SER A 304 -0.35 -26.04 22.23
CA SER A 304 -0.01 -26.71 23.48
C SER A 304 -0.13 -28.23 23.41
N LYS A 305 -0.98 -28.78 22.54
CA LYS A 305 -1.21 -30.23 22.39
C LYS A 305 -0.51 -30.84 21.18
N ASP A 306 -0.20 -30.01 20.19
CA ASP A 306 0.45 -30.36 18.94
C ASP A 306 1.59 -29.37 18.66
N PRO A 307 2.78 -29.64 19.23
CA PRO A 307 3.97 -28.84 18.98
C PRO A 307 4.38 -28.81 17.51
N GLU A 308 4.07 -29.84 16.72
CA GLU A 308 4.38 -29.89 15.29
C GLU A 308 3.52 -28.91 14.49
N ALA A 309 2.24 -28.71 14.86
CA ALA A 309 1.43 -27.63 14.29
C ALA A 309 2.02 -26.25 14.60
N PHE A 310 2.50 -26.04 15.83
CA PHE A 310 3.21 -24.80 16.19
C PHE A 310 4.52 -24.65 15.42
N TYR A 311 5.36 -25.68 15.35
CA TYR A 311 6.65 -25.62 14.67
C TYR A 311 6.50 -25.51 13.16
N SER A 312 5.47 -26.13 12.56
CA SER A 312 5.13 -25.98 11.16
C SER A 312 4.67 -24.55 10.85
N ASP A 313 3.76 -24.00 11.67
CA ASP A 313 3.31 -22.62 11.51
C ASP A 313 4.44 -21.62 11.78
N PHE A 314 5.26 -21.87 12.79
CA PHE A 314 6.44 -21.07 13.08
C PHE A 314 7.46 -21.17 11.93
N ALA A 315 7.76 -22.37 11.42
CA ALA A 315 8.70 -22.57 10.33
C ALA A 315 8.20 -21.95 9.02
N ALA A 316 6.93 -22.09 8.68
CA ALA A 316 6.34 -21.43 7.52
C ALA A 316 6.27 -19.91 7.69
N ALA A 317 6.03 -19.39 8.90
CA ALA A 317 6.14 -17.97 9.21
C ALA A 317 7.59 -17.48 9.06
N MET A 318 8.57 -18.27 9.49
CA MET A 318 10.00 -17.98 9.36
C MET A 318 10.51 -18.10 7.92
N ILE A 319 9.97 -19.04 7.12
CA ILE A 319 10.24 -19.14 5.68
C ILE A 319 9.64 -17.93 4.97
N LYS A 320 8.39 -17.56 5.27
CA LYS A 320 7.74 -16.34 4.75
C LYS A 320 8.52 -15.09 5.16
N MET A 321 9.06 -15.06 6.38
CA MET A 321 9.95 -14.00 6.85
C MET A 321 11.30 -13.99 6.09
N GLY A 322 11.84 -15.15 5.73
CA GLY A 322 13.04 -15.30 4.91
C GLY A 322 12.83 -14.96 3.42
N ASP A 323 11.63 -15.24 2.90
CA ASP A 323 11.24 -15.01 1.50
C ASP A 323 10.83 -13.56 1.22
N ILE A 324 10.67 -12.71 2.26
CA ILE A 324 10.61 -11.24 2.13
C ILE A 324 11.84 -10.69 1.38
N ILE A 325 12.94 -11.45 1.29
CA ILE A 325 14.19 -11.01 0.64
C ILE A 325 14.37 -11.57 -0.79
N ARG A 326 13.55 -12.51 -1.27
CA ARG A 326 13.84 -13.27 -2.50
C ARG A 326 12.72 -13.21 -3.55
N GLU A 327 12.62 -12.09 -4.27
CA GLU A 327 11.90 -12.06 -5.55
C GLU A 327 12.60 -12.95 -6.59
N GLY A 328 11.86 -13.87 -7.21
CA GLY A 328 12.33 -14.54 -8.43
C GLY A 328 11.72 -15.91 -8.75
N LYS A 329 11.15 -16.62 -7.76
CA LYS A 329 10.39 -17.85 -8.01
C LYS A 329 9.15 -17.87 -7.12
N LYS A 330 7.98 -17.63 -7.71
CA LYS A 330 6.71 -18.07 -7.11
C LYS A 330 6.68 -19.59 -7.17
N THR A 331 7.21 -20.25 -6.15
CA THR A 331 6.73 -21.58 -5.77
C THR A 331 5.77 -21.36 -4.62
N ALA A 332 4.48 -21.52 -4.89
CA ALA A 332 3.46 -21.56 -3.87
C ALA A 332 3.68 -22.81 -3.01
N GLN A 333 4.48 -22.73 -1.95
CA GLN A 333 4.55 -23.81 -0.97
C GLN A 333 4.91 -23.26 0.40
N GLY A 334 3.97 -23.40 1.34
CA GLY A 334 4.13 -23.00 2.74
C GLY A 334 2.97 -22.14 3.22
N LEU A 335 1.76 -22.71 3.19
CA LEU A 335 0.58 -22.11 3.79
C LEU A 335 0.55 -22.51 5.28
N LEU A 336 0.54 -21.54 6.20
CA LEU A 336 0.28 -21.79 7.62
C LEU A 336 -1.01 -22.60 7.77
N TYR A 337 -1.17 -23.43 8.78
CA TYR A 337 -2.46 -24.04 9.13
C TYR A 337 -3.52 -22.95 9.40
N SER A 338 -3.11 -21.83 10.02
CA SER A 338 -3.93 -20.62 10.14
C SER A 338 -4.29 -19.99 8.79
N ASP A 339 -3.40 -20.09 7.80
CA ASP A 339 -3.64 -19.61 6.44
C ASP A 339 -4.46 -20.64 5.63
N GLN A 340 -4.36 -21.94 5.90
CA GLN A 340 -5.03 -23.03 5.17
C GLN A 340 -6.53 -23.08 5.47
N VAL A 341 -6.92 -22.72 6.70
CA VAL A 341 -8.31 -22.42 7.07
C VAL A 341 -8.87 -21.25 6.24
N LEU A 342 -8.02 -20.34 5.75
CA LEU A 342 -8.41 -19.16 4.95
C LEU A 342 -8.25 -19.38 3.42
N HIS A 343 -8.05 -20.63 2.97
CA HIS A 343 -7.81 -20.99 1.57
C HIS A 343 -8.89 -21.83 0.90
N GLY A 344 -10.01 -22.11 1.59
CA GLY A 344 -11.29 -22.26 0.89
C GLY A 344 -11.56 -21.00 0.07
N ASP A 345 -12.36 -21.08 -0.98
CA ASP A 345 -12.66 -20.03 -1.98
C ASP A 345 -13.24 -18.69 -1.45
N GLY A 346 -13.07 -18.40 -0.16
CA GLY A 346 -13.53 -17.18 0.50
C GLY A 346 -15.05 -17.09 0.54
N SER A 347 -15.77 -18.19 0.31
CA SER A 347 -17.21 -18.22 0.38
C SER A 347 -17.65 -18.82 1.72
N THR A 348 -18.27 -18.00 2.56
CA THR A 348 -19.11 -18.48 3.68
C THR A 348 -18.44 -19.28 4.79
N ASP A 349 -17.11 -19.27 4.95
CA ASP A 349 -16.47 -20.00 6.05
C ASP A 349 -16.70 -19.28 7.40
N PRO A 350 -17.46 -19.88 8.35
CA PRO A 350 -17.66 -19.31 9.68
C PRO A 350 -16.34 -19.00 10.40
N LEU A 351 -15.25 -19.69 10.04
CA LEU A 351 -13.93 -19.49 10.63
C LEU A 351 -13.31 -18.14 10.24
N VAL A 352 -13.56 -17.65 9.02
CA VAL A 352 -13.06 -16.35 8.54
C VAL A 352 -13.77 -15.20 9.26
N GLU A 353 -15.10 -15.28 9.37
CA GLU A 353 -15.89 -14.28 10.09
C GLU A 353 -15.49 -14.23 11.57
N LYS A 354 -15.31 -15.41 12.17
CA LYS A 354 -14.85 -15.57 13.54
C LYS A 354 -13.44 -15.01 13.76
N TYR A 355 -12.54 -15.17 12.79
CA TYR A 355 -11.19 -14.63 12.85
C TYR A 355 -11.16 -13.10 12.75
N SER A 356 -11.95 -12.50 11.85
CA SER A 356 -12.09 -11.04 11.79
C SER A 356 -12.62 -10.48 13.11
N LYS A 357 -13.70 -11.10 13.64
CA LYS A 357 -14.31 -10.72 14.91
C LYS A 357 -13.37 -10.85 16.09
N SER A 358 -12.58 -11.93 16.16
CA SER A 358 -11.61 -12.12 17.26
C SER A 358 -10.51 -11.06 17.23
N LEU A 359 -10.03 -10.66 16.04
CA LEU A 359 -9.09 -9.55 15.91
C LEU A 359 -9.67 -8.22 16.39
N VAL A 360 -10.94 -7.93 16.05
CA VAL A 360 -11.64 -6.74 16.57
C VAL A 360 -11.70 -6.76 18.09
N GLU A 361 -12.06 -7.89 18.70
CA GLU A 361 -12.12 -8.02 20.15
C GLU A 361 -10.74 -7.86 20.81
N ILE A 362 -9.68 -8.45 20.24
CA ILE A 362 -8.30 -8.29 20.72
C ILE A 362 -7.90 -6.83 20.66
N TYR A 363 -8.00 -6.18 19.49
CA TYR A 363 -7.60 -4.79 19.32
C TYR A 363 -8.40 -3.81 20.19
N SER A 364 -9.66 -4.13 20.51
CA SER A 364 -10.46 -3.30 21.43
C SER A 364 -9.93 -3.28 22.87
N LYS A 365 -9.26 -4.36 23.31
CA LYS A 365 -8.75 -4.56 24.67
C LYS A 365 -7.24 -4.27 24.77
N ASP A 366 -6.51 -4.49 23.68
CA ASP A 366 -5.06 -4.36 23.60
C ASP A 366 -4.65 -3.37 22.49
N PRO A 367 -4.43 -2.09 22.83
CA PRO A 367 -3.93 -1.10 21.89
C PRO A 367 -2.55 -1.45 21.30
N GLU A 368 -1.68 -2.14 22.04
CA GLU A 368 -0.33 -2.47 21.59
C GLU A 368 -0.37 -3.55 20.50
N ALA A 369 -1.24 -4.56 20.66
CA ALA A 369 -1.50 -5.54 19.60
C ALA A 369 -1.98 -4.87 18.32
N PHE A 370 -2.93 -3.92 18.42
CA PHE A 370 -3.39 -3.14 17.28
C PHE A 370 -2.24 -2.36 16.63
N TYR A 371 -1.48 -1.62 17.43
CA TYR A 371 -0.39 -0.77 16.94
C TYR A 371 0.73 -1.55 16.24
N SER A 372 1.11 -2.70 16.81
CA SER A 372 2.09 -3.60 16.20
C SER A 372 1.62 -4.12 14.84
N ASP A 373 0.39 -4.62 14.77
CA ASP A 373 -0.16 -5.17 13.53
C ASP A 373 -0.44 -4.08 12.49
N PHE A 374 -0.87 -2.89 12.92
CA PHE A 374 -1.04 -1.74 12.05
C PHE A 374 0.29 -1.33 11.40
N ALA A 375 1.36 -1.21 12.19
CA ALA A 375 2.70 -0.89 11.69
C ALA A 375 3.17 -1.94 10.66
N ALA A 376 3.00 -3.24 10.96
CA ALA A 376 3.37 -4.31 10.05
C ALA A 376 2.55 -4.29 8.74
N ALA A 377 1.24 -4.05 8.84
CA ALA A 377 0.35 -3.96 7.68
C ALA A 377 0.66 -2.73 6.82
N MET A 378 1.00 -1.59 7.41
CA MET A 378 1.44 -0.39 6.70
C MET A 378 2.75 -0.61 5.94
N ILE A 379 3.71 -1.35 6.51
CA ILE A 379 4.95 -1.74 5.79
C ILE A 379 4.60 -2.62 4.59
N LYS A 380 3.78 -3.66 4.78
CA LYS A 380 3.35 -4.56 3.68
C LYS A 380 2.61 -3.80 2.59
N MET A 381 1.69 -2.91 2.97
CA MET A 381 0.94 -2.08 2.02
C MET A 381 1.88 -1.16 1.24
N GLY A 382 2.85 -0.53 1.91
CA GLY A 382 3.87 0.28 1.25
C GLY A 382 4.74 -0.51 0.26
N ASP A 383 4.88 -1.82 0.45
CA ASP A 383 5.69 -2.70 -0.40
C ASP A 383 4.88 -3.27 -1.60
N ILE A 384 3.62 -2.84 -1.82
CA ILE A 384 2.82 -3.29 -2.96
C ILE A 384 3.39 -2.74 -4.27
N LYS A 385 3.93 -3.65 -5.10
CA LYS A 385 4.35 -3.45 -6.49
C LYS A 385 5.10 -2.11 -6.75
N PRO A 386 6.13 -1.76 -5.97
CA PRO A 386 6.83 -0.49 -6.17
C PRO A 386 7.55 -0.47 -7.52
N LEU A 387 7.56 0.68 -8.18
CA LEU A 387 8.53 0.94 -9.23
C LEU A 387 9.88 1.26 -8.58
N THR A 388 10.95 0.57 -8.98
CA THR A 388 12.30 0.79 -8.44
C THR A 388 13.36 0.73 -9.55
N GLY A 389 14.60 1.12 -9.22
CA GLY A 389 15.73 1.10 -10.16
C GLY A 389 15.53 2.11 -11.28
N SER A 390 15.43 1.64 -12.53
CA SER A 390 15.16 2.48 -13.70
C SER A 390 13.69 2.55 -14.10
N LYS A 391 12.79 1.81 -13.42
CA LYS A 391 11.35 1.80 -13.74
C LYS A 391 10.69 3.09 -13.25
N GLY A 392 9.90 3.74 -14.09
CA GLY A 392 9.28 5.04 -13.76
C GLY A 392 10.31 6.18 -13.68
N GLU A 393 9.95 7.26 -12.99
CA GLU A 393 10.76 8.48 -12.91
C GLU A 393 10.84 9.08 -11.50
N ILE A 394 11.61 10.16 -11.36
CA ILE A 394 11.49 11.07 -10.21
C ILE A 394 10.80 12.32 -10.72
N ARG A 395 9.51 12.47 -10.47
CA ARG A 395 8.76 13.64 -10.96
C ARG A 395 9.24 14.89 -10.22
N LYS A 396 9.49 15.99 -10.93
CA LYS A 396 9.75 17.30 -10.29
C LYS A 396 8.47 17.93 -9.74
N ASN A 397 7.34 17.65 -10.38
CA ASN A 397 6.01 18.06 -9.97
C ASN A 397 5.11 16.83 -9.87
N CYS A 398 4.53 16.56 -8.71
CA CYS A 398 3.75 15.34 -8.48
C CYS A 398 2.47 15.23 -9.32
N ARG A 399 2.04 16.31 -9.98
CA ARG A 399 0.80 16.35 -10.77
C ARG A 399 0.96 15.97 -12.22
N LYS A 400 2.19 15.91 -12.72
CA LYS A 400 2.45 15.64 -14.14
C LYS A 400 3.71 14.83 -14.32
N VAL A 401 3.74 14.06 -15.40
CA VAL A 401 4.97 13.38 -15.83
C VAL A 401 6.03 14.41 -16.22
N ASN A 402 7.31 14.07 -16.09
CA ASN A 402 8.34 14.91 -16.68
C ASN A 402 8.28 14.79 -18.21
N TYR A 403 8.38 15.90 -18.92
CA TYR A 403 8.55 15.87 -20.37
C TYR A 403 10.02 15.52 -20.67
N GLU A 404 10.24 14.54 -21.54
CA GLU A 404 11.50 14.45 -22.26
C GLU A 404 11.48 15.61 -23.25
N GLU A 405 12.43 16.54 -23.14
CA GLU A 405 12.69 17.48 -24.22
C GLU A 405 13.16 16.62 -25.41
N GLU A 406 12.24 16.29 -26.32
CA GLU A 406 12.64 16.08 -27.70
C GLU A 406 13.30 17.40 -28.10
N CYS A 407 14.63 17.43 -28.17
CA CYS A 407 15.32 18.42 -28.98
C CYS A 407 14.65 18.34 -30.34
N SER A 408 13.78 19.30 -30.63
CA SER A 408 13.22 19.52 -31.94
C SER A 408 14.40 19.50 -32.89
N LYS A 409 14.37 18.55 -33.84
CA LYS A 409 15.18 18.64 -35.04
C LYS A 409 14.82 19.98 -35.65
N VAL A 410 15.61 21.01 -35.32
CA VAL A 410 15.72 22.20 -36.12
C VAL A 410 16.31 21.66 -37.41
N ASN A 411 15.44 21.41 -38.38
CA ASN A 411 15.89 21.20 -39.74
C ASN A 411 16.51 22.53 -40.15
N ASP A 412 17.83 22.57 -40.16
CA ASP A 412 18.63 23.53 -40.92
C ASP A 412 18.41 23.24 -42.41
N ASP A 413 17.19 23.46 -42.91
CA ASP A 413 16.86 23.44 -44.34
C ASP A 413 16.56 24.86 -44.84
N ASP A 414 17.33 25.85 -44.38
CA ASP A 414 17.36 27.18 -44.99
C ASP A 414 18.82 27.58 -45.29
N GLU A 415 19.51 26.74 -46.06
CA GLU A 415 20.72 27.13 -46.79
C GLU A 415 20.82 26.29 -48.08
N THR A 416 20.13 26.74 -49.14
CA THR A 416 20.66 26.94 -50.52
C THR A 416 19.56 27.34 -51.49
#